data_AF-A0A4Q5U2W2-F1
#
_entry.id   AF-A0A4Q5U2W2-F1
#
_cell.length_a   1.000
_cell.length_b   1.000
_cell.length_c   1.000
_cell.angle_alpha   90.00
_cell.angle_beta   90.00
_cell.angle_gamma   90.00
#
_symmetry.space_group_name_H-M   'P 1'
#
loop_
_entity.id
_entity.type
_entity.pdbx_description
1 polymer ?
#
loop_
_entity_poly.entity_id
_entity_poly.type
_entity_poly.pdbx_seq_one_letter_code
_entity_poly.pdbx_strand_id
1 'polypeptide(L)' 'MVEEYEQKRRKQVAGMRSILDYGIGIAIVTFGLFLFFRNYFHLEFNETFPPNSLDKIFGGLCVLYGGWRIYRGYKKNYFK' A
#
# COMPACT_ATOMS: atom_id res chain seq x y z
N MET A 1 4.45 25.86 -27.96
CA MET A 1 3.87 26.48 -26.74
C MET A 1 2.78 25.60 -26.10
N VAL A 2 1.70 25.25 -26.81
CA VAL A 2 0.59 24.44 -26.24
C VAL A 2 1.02 22.99 -25.90
N GLU A 3 1.80 22.34 -26.77
CA GLU A 3 2.28 20.96 -26.54
C GLU A 3 3.21 20.82 -25.32
N GLU A 4 4.09 21.78 -25.07
CA GLU A 4 4.98 21.76 -23.89
C GLU A 4 4.21 21.92 -22.57
N TYR A 5 3.15 22.73 -22.57
CA TYR A 5 2.26 22.88 -21.42
C TYR A 5 1.48 21.59 -21.14
N GLU A 6 1.00 20.90 -22.18
CA GLU A 6 0.35 19.60 -22.03
C GLU A 6 1.31 18.52 -21.51
N GLN A 7 2.55 18.48 -22.02
CA GLN A 7 3.54 17.51 -21.57
C GLN A 7 3.92 17.70 -20.10
N LYS A 8 4.11 18.95 -19.63
CA LYS A 8 4.36 19.25 -18.21
C LYS A 8 3.19 18.83 -17.32
N ARG A 9 1.95 19.10 -17.73
CA ARG A 9 0.76 18.64 -17.00
C ARG A 9 0.66 17.12 -16.95
N ARG A 10 0.90 16.41 -18.05
CA ARG A 10 0.87 14.93 -18.08
C ARG A 10 1.95 14.33 -17.17
N LYS A 11 3.16 14.92 -17.13
CA LYS A 11 4.23 14.49 -16.20
C LYS A 11 3.84 14.71 -14.73
N GLN A 12 3.29 15.87 -14.37
CA GLN A 12 2.85 16.14 -12.99
C GLN A 12 1.72 15.21 -12.55
N VAL A 13 0.70 15.02 -13.40
CA VAL A 13 -0.43 14.12 -13.10
C VAL A 13 0.04 12.66 -12.98
N ALA A 14 0.99 12.22 -13.81
CA ALA A 14 1.56 10.88 -13.73
C ALA A 14 2.37 10.67 -12.43
N GLY A 15 3.18 11.64 -12.02
CA GLY A 15 3.93 11.59 -10.76
C GLY A 15 2.99 11.54 -9.55
N MET A 16 1.95 12.37 -9.54
CA MET A 16 0.97 12.42 -8.45
C MET A 16 0.20 11.10 -8.32
N ARG A 17 -0.16 10.47 -9.45
CA ARG A 17 -0.78 9.12 -9.47
C ARG A 17 0.15 8.05 -8.91
N SER A 18 1.44 8.11 -9.24
CA SER A 18 2.44 7.15 -8.75
C SER A 18 2.66 7.25 -7.23
N ILE A 19 2.65 8.47 -6.67
CA ILE A 19 2.77 8.69 -5.23
C ILE A 19 1.55 8.13 -4.50
N LEU A 20 0.35 8.34 -5.05
CA LEU A 20 -0.89 7.78 -4.49
C LEU A 20 -0.88 6.25 -4.51
N ASP A 21 -0.44 5.62 -5.60
CA ASP A 21 -0.33 4.16 -5.68
C ASP A 21 0.67 3.59 -4.67
N TYR A 22 1.78 4.30 -4.45
CA TYR A 22 2.77 3.97 -3.42
C TYR A 22 2.22 4.12 -2.00
N GLY A 23 1.57 5.25 -1.71
CA GLY A 23 0.99 5.52 -0.40
C GLY A 23 -0.07 4.50 -0.02
N ILE A 24 -0.95 4.17 -0.97
CA ILE A 24 -1.99 3.14 -0.75
C ILE A 24 -1.35 1.75 -0.59
N GLY A 25 -0.32 1.42 -1.38
CA GLY A 25 0.41 0.16 -1.24
C GLY A 25 1.07 0.01 0.14
N ILE A 26 1.78 1.04 0.60
CA ILE A 26 2.43 1.08 1.92
C ILE A 26 1.40 1.01 3.05
N ALA A 27 0.29 1.73 2.93
CA ALA A 27 -0.79 1.69 3.91
C ALA A 27 -1.38 0.26 4.04
N ILE A 28 -1.64 -0.40 2.91
CA ILE A 28 -2.16 -1.78 2.89
C ILE A 28 -1.15 -2.76 3.51
N VAL A 29 0.14 -2.65 3.19
CA VAL A 29 1.17 -3.52 3.78
C VAL A 29 1.27 -3.30 5.27
N THR A 30 1.30 -2.04 5.71
CA THR A 30 1.38 -1.68 7.14
C THR A 30 0.17 -2.25 7.90
N PHE A 31 -1.03 -2.11 7.34
CA PHE A 31 -2.25 -2.65 7.93
C PHE A 31 -2.25 -4.19 7.94
N GLY A 32 -1.78 -4.83 6.86
CA GLY A 32 -1.66 -6.28 6.77
C GLY A 32 -0.67 -6.85 7.78
N LEU A 33 0.49 -6.20 7.96
CA LEU A 33 1.47 -6.56 8.98
C LEU A 33 0.89 -6.39 10.39
N PHE A 34 0.19 -5.29 10.64
CA PHE A 34 -0.50 -5.07 11.91
C PHE A 34 -1.48 -6.20 12.22
N LEU A 35 -2.35 -6.56 11.27
CA LEU A 35 -3.29 -7.67 11.43
C LEU A 35 -2.61 -9.04 11.57
N PHE A 36 -1.48 -9.26 10.92
CA PHE A 36 -0.74 -10.51 11.05
C PHE A 36 -0.05 -10.66 12.42
N PHE A 37 0.54 -9.56 12.92
CA PHE A 37 1.26 -9.54 14.19
C PHE A 37 0.39 -9.23 15.40
N ARG A 38 -0.87 -8.79 15.23
CA ARG A 38 -1.76 -8.47 16.36
C ARG A 38 -1.88 -9.60 17.38
N ASN A 39 -1.77 -10.85 16.95
CA ASN A 39 -1.85 -12.02 17.83
C ASN A 39 -0.65 -12.16 18.78
N TYR A 40 0.48 -11.51 18.48
CA TYR A 40 1.66 -11.49 19.36
C TYR A 40 1.62 -10.36 20.38
N PHE A 41 0.80 -9.33 20.16
CA PHE A 41 0.66 -8.21 21.07
C PHE A 41 -0.57 -8.40 21.97
N HIS A 42 -0.38 -8.25 23.29
CA HIS A 42 -1.49 -8.14 24.23
C HIS A 42 -2.10 -6.74 24.13
N LEU A 43 -2.94 -6.56 23.10
CA LEU A 43 -3.75 -5.36 22.91
C LEU A 43 -5.10 -5.58 23.61
N GLU A 44 -5.58 -4.61 24.39
CA GLU A 44 -6.95 -4.64 24.96
C GLU A 44 -8.01 -4.86 23.85
N PHE A 45 -7.74 -4.37 22.63
CA PHE A 45 -8.58 -4.61 21.46
C PHE A 45 -8.74 -6.10 21.10
N ASN A 46 -7.76 -6.96 21.40
CA ASN A 46 -7.85 -8.40 21.17
C ASN A 46 -8.76 -9.11 22.18
N GLU A 47 -9.05 -8.49 23.33
CA GLU A 47 -10.01 -9.05 24.29
C GLU A 47 -11.45 -8.86 23.79
N THR A 48 -11.73 -7.71 23.15
CA THR A 48 -13.04 -7.44 22.55
C THR A 48 -13.22 -8.14 21.20
N PHE A 49 -12.14 -8.24 20.40
CA PHE A 49 -12.13 -8.90 19.10
C PHE A 49 -11.04 -9.97 19.07
N PRO A 50 -11.33 -11.22 19.45
CA PRO A 50 -10.33 -12.27 19.51
C PRO A 50 -9.68 -12.47 18.14
N PRO A 51 -8.34 -12.48 18.06
CA PRO A 51 -7.63 -12.67 16.80
C PRO A 51 -7.97 -14.05 16.25
N ASN A 52 -8.54 -14.06 15.05
CA ASN A 52 -9.02 -15.28 14.42
C ASN A 52 -8.04 -15.72 13.32
N SER A 53 -8.07 -17.00 12.94
CA SER A 53 -7.22 -17.50 11.84
C SER A 53 -7.44 -16.73 10.53
N LEU A 54 -8.64 -16.18 10.35
CA LEU A 54 -8.99 -15.31 9.22
C LEU A 54 -8.22 -13.98 9.22
N ASP A 55 -7.99 -13.34 10.37
CA ASP A 55 -7.19 -12.10 10.45
C ASP A 55 -5.75 -12.33 9.98
N LYS A 56 -5.20 -13.50 10.31
CA LYS A 56 -3.84 -13.88 9.93
C LYS A 56 -3.73 -14.15 8.43
N ILE A 57 -4.72 -14.85 7.85
CA ILE A 57 -4.80 -15.09 6.41
C ILE A 57 -5.02 -13.78 5.65
N PHE A 58 -5.94 -12.95 6.12
CA PHE A 58 -6.26 -11.66 5.50
C PHE A 58 -5.09 -10.68 5.59
N GLY A 59 -4.43 -10.61 6.75
CA GLY A 59 -3.21 -9.84 6.94
C GLY A 59 -2.11 -10.30 5.98
N GLY A 60 -1.90 -11.61 5.84
CA GLY A 60 -0.97 -12.17 4.86
C GLY A 60 -1.30 -11.79 3.41
N LEU A 61 -2.58 -11.86 3.02
CA LEU A 61 -3.04 -11.43 1.69
C LEU A 61 -2.83 -9.93 1.46
N CYS A 62 -3.10 -9.09 2.46
CA CYS A 62 -2.84 -7.65 2.38
C CYS A 62 -1.35 -7.35 2.22
N VAL A 63 -0.46 -8.04 2.95
CA VAL A 63 0.99 -7.87 2.80
C VAL A 63 1.45 -8.30 1.40
N LEU A 64 0.98 -9.45 0.91
CA LEU A 64 1.32 -9.93 -0.43
C LEU A 64 0.83 -8.98 -1.52
N TYR A 65 -0.45 -8.58 -1.47
CA TYR A 65 -1.06 -7.68 -2.45
C TYR A 65 -0.47 -6.26 -2.39
N GLY A 66 -0.32 -5.71 -1.18
CA GLY A 66 0.30 -4.41 -0.96
C GLY A 66 1.76 -4.40 -1.41
N GLY A 67 2.51 -5.47 -1.12
CA GLY A 67 3.89 -5.65 -1.57
C GLY A 67 4.00 -5.69 -3.10
N TRP A 68 3.09 -6.40 -3.77
CA TRP A 68 3.00 -6.38 -5.23
C TRP A 68 2.65 -4.99 -5.78
N ARG A 69 1.78 -4.24 -5.09
CA ARG A 69 1.41 -2.87 -5.50
C ARG A 69 2.59 -1.91 -5.39
N ILE A 70 3.38 -2.03 -4.31
CA ILE A 70 4.63 -1.29 -4.11
C ILE A 70 5.66 -1.68 -5.19
N TYR A 71 5.85 -2.98 -5.46
CA TYR A 71 6.76 -3.46 -6.51
C TYR A 71 6.36 -2.95 -7.90
N ARG A 72 5.06 -2.96 -8.23
CA ARG A 72 4.52 -2.38 -9.46
C ARG A 72 4.79 -0.87 -9.53
N GLY A 73 4.67 -0.16 -8.39
CA GLY A 73 5.05 1.24 -8.27
C GLY A 73 6.53 1.48 -8.53
N TYR A 74 7.42 0.65 -7.97
CA TYR A 74 8.88 0.76 -8.11
C TYR A 74 9.35 0.49 -9.54
N LYS A 75 8.80 -0.55 -10.17
CA LYS A 75 9.17 -0.92 -11.54
C LYS A 75 8.76 0.14 -12.56
N LYS A 76 7.74 0.94 -12.26
CA LYS A 76 7.47 2.18 -12.98
C LYS A 76 8.40 3.27 -12.46
N ASN A 77 9.68 3.17 -12.80
CA ASN A 77 10.58 4.32 -12.79
C ASN A 77 10.02 5.37 -13.76
N TYR A 78 9.11 6.22 -13.26
CA TYR A 78 8.70 7.48 -13.87
C TYR A 78 9.87 8.49 -13.86
N PHE A 79 10.95 8.17 -13.14
CA PHE A 79 12.25 8.83 -13.18
C PHE A 79 13.16 8.13 -14.21
N LYS A 80 12.87 8.35 -15.49
CA LYS A 80 13.85 8.31 -16.58
C LYS A 80 13.62 9.54 -17.44
#